data_AF-A0A8T4NIF8-F1
#
_entry.id   AF-A0A8T4NIF8-F1
#
_cell.length_a   1.000
_cell.length_b   1.000
_cell.length_c   1.000
_cell.angle_alpha   90.00
_cell.angle_beta   90.00
_cell.angle_gamma   90.00
#
_symmetry.space_group_name_H-M   'P 1'
#
loop_
_entity.id
_entity.type
_entity.pdbx_description
1 polymer ?
#
loop_
_entity_poly.entity_id
_entity_poly.type
_entity_poly.pdbx_seq_one_letter_code
_entity_poly.pdbx_strand_id
1 'polypeptide(L)'
;MGKNDVIKSLSKVIANIALHKLVFAHTNKPESKHFLESEIIEYRSVAQNKALEFNWNESDKKKIHEISLNLLKKEKDTKYPDIEFPDEEAEKIMSETINDLL
;
A
#
# COMPACT_ATOMS: atom_id res chain seq x y z
N MET A 1 -20.32 4.82 -6.58
CA MET A 1 -19.60 3.53 -6.48
C MET A 1 -20.04 2.84 -5.20
N GLY A 2 -20.14 1.51 -5.19
CA GLY A 2 -20.48 0.78 -3.97
C GLY A 2 -19.27 0.66 -3.03
N LYS A 3 -19.51 0.46 -1.73
CA LYS A 3 -18.44 0.29 -0.72
C LYS A 3 -17.43 -0.79 -1.11
N ASN A 4 -17.87 -1.88 -1.74
CA ASN A 4 -16.99 -2.96 -2.22
C ASN A 4 -16.04 -2.51 -3.33
N ASP A 5 -16.46 -1.61 -4.23
CA ASP A 5 -15.59 -1.09 -5.28
C ASP A 5 -14.55 -0.13 -4.69
N VAL A 6 -14.95 0.66 -3.69
CA VAL A 6 -14.04 1.53 -2.95
C VAL A 6 -13.04 0.70 -2.14
N ILE A 7 -13.45 -0.40 -1.50
CA ILE A 7 -12.53 -1.35 -0.85
C ILE A 7 -11.46 -1.82 -1.83
N LYS A 8 -11.83 -2.29 -3.03
CA LYS A 8 -10.87 -2.75 -4.04
C LYS A 8 -9.94 -1.63 -4.50
N SER A 9 -10.50 -0.46 -4.79
CA SER A 9 -9.72 0.70 -5.23
C SER A 9 -8.75 1.17 -4.16
N LEU A 10 -9.20 1.27 -2.91
CA LEU A 10 -8.41 1.69 -1.77
C LEU A 10 -7.31 0.66 -1.47
N SER A 11 -7.62 -0.63 -1.53
CA SER A 11 -6.64 -1.70 -1.33
C SER A 11 -5.51 -1.63 -2.36
N LYS A 12 -5.82 -1.31 -3.62
CA LYS A 12 -4.80 -1.11 -4.66
C LYS A 12 -3.88 0.07 -4.35
N VAL A 13 -4.44 1.19 -3.89
CA VAL A 13 -3.64 2.37 -3.54
C VAL A 13 -2.77 2.09 -2.31
N ILE A 14 -3.32 1.43 -1.29
CA ILE A 14 -2.57 1.03 -0.08
C ILE A 14 -1.44 0.07 -0.43
N ALA A 15 -1.69 -0.92 -1.29
CA ALA A 15 -0.66 -1.84 -1.76
C ALA A 15 0.51 -1.11 -2.44
N ASN A 16 0.21 -0.12 -3.28
CA ASN A 16 1.24 0.70 -3.94
C ASN A 16 2.04 1.52 -2.92
N ILE A 17 1.39 2.14 -1.94
CA ILE A 17 2.07 2.90 -0.87
C ILE A 17 3.03 1.98 -0.11
N ALA A 18 2.54 0.83 0.35
CA ALA A 18 3.34 -0.13 1.10
C ALA A 18 4.50 -0.70 0.27
N LEU A 19 4.26 -1.02 -1.00
CA LEU A 19 5.30 -1.47 -1.93
C LEU A 19 6.38 -0.41 -2.09
N HIS A 20 6.01 0.85 -2.34
CA HIS A 20 6.98 1.92 -2.55
C HIS A 20 7.77 2.23 -1.28
N LYS A 21 7.15 2.12 -0.09
CA LYS A 21 7.86 2.20 1.20
C LYS A 21 8.91 1.09 1.34
N LEU A 22 8.55 -0.17 1.04
CA LEU A 22 9.49 -1.30 1.07
C LEU A 22 10.64 -1.10 0.08
N VAL A 23 10.32 -0.78 -1.16
CA VAL A 23 11.31 -0.51 -2.21
C VAL A 23 12.23 0.63 -1.80
N PHE A 24 11.69 1.69 -1.21
CA PHE A 24 12.48 2.83 -0.72
C PHE A 24 13.47 2.42 0.38
N ALA A 25 13.05 1.55 1.30
CA ALA A 25 13.89 1.04 2.38
C ALA A 25 15.04 0.16 1.86
N HIS A 26 14.77 -0.65 0.82
CA HIS A 26 15.71 -1.64 0.31
C HIS A 26 16.50 -1.20 -0.93
N THR A 27 16.13 -0.08 -1.57
CA THR A 27 16.85 0.42 -2.75
C THR A 27 18.13 1.17 -2.38
N ASN A 28 19.22 0.80 -3.06
CA ASN A 28 20.51 1.50 -2.99
C ASN A 28 20.65 2.63 -4.02
N LYS A 29 19.62 2.88 -4.85
CA LYS A 29 19.64 3.92 -5.89
C LYS A 29 19.08 5.24 -5.35
N PRO A 30 19.91 6.24 -5.03
CA PRO A 30 19.44 7.50 -4.44
C PRO A 30 18.52 8.28 -5.40
N GLU A 31 18.76 8.19 -6.71
CA GLU A 31 17.90 8.83 -7.72
C GLU A 31 16.46 8.30 -7.71
N SER A 32 16.30 6.99 -7.43
CA SER A 32 14.98 6.37 -7.32
C SER A 32 14.26 6.76 -6.03
N LYS A 33 14.99 7.12 -4.97
CA LYS A 33 14.39 7.46 -3.67
C LYS A 33 13.50 8.70 -3.77
N HIS A 34 13.94 9.74 -4.45
CA HIS A 34 13.14 10.96 -4.61
C HIS A 34 11.85 10.71 -5.40
N PHE A 35 11.93 9.90 -6.46
CA PHE A 35 10.77 9.48 -7.24
C PHE A 35 9.77 8.66 -6.39
N LEU A 36 10.26 7.66 -5.66
CA LEU A 36 9.44 6.82 -4.79
C LEU A 36 8.75 7.63 -3.68
N GLU A 37 9.47 8.58 -3.09
CA GLU A 37 8.92 9.49 -2.07
C GLU A 37 7.77 10.34 -2.64
N SER A 38 7.95 10.92 -3.83
CA SER A 38 6.90 11.67 -4.53
C SER A 38 5.66 10.80 -4.77
N GLU A 39 5.84 9.57 -5.27
CA GLU A 39 4.73 8.66 -5.50
C GLU A 39 4.01 8.25 -4.21
N ILE A 40 4.75 8.01 -3.12
CA ILE A 40 4.15 7.72 -1.81
C ILE A 40 3.23 8.86 -1.36
N ILE A 41 3.67 10.12 -1.50
CA ILE A 41 2.88 11.30 -1.13
C ILE A 41 1.60 11.39 -1.98
N GLU A 42 1.73 11.20 -3.30
CA GLU A 42 0.59 11.25 -4.22
C GLU A 42 -0.45 10.15 -3.89
N TYR A 43 -0.01 8.90 -3.76
CA TYR A 43 -0.91 7.80 -3.42
C TYR A 43 -1.54 7.98 -2.04
N ARG A 44 -0.81 8.54 -1.06
CA ARG A 44 -1.37 8.84 0.27
C ARG A 44 -2.52 9.84 0.18
N SER A 45 -2.37 10.91 -0.60
CA SER A 45 -3.43 11.89 -0.83
C SER A 45 -4.68 11.24 -1.45
N VAL A 46 -4.48 10.38 -2.47
CA VAL A 46 -5.57 9.62 -3.09
C VAL A 46 -6.25 8.68 -2.10
N ALA A 47 -5.49 7.98 -1.27
CA ALA A 47 -6.02 7.06 -0.27
C ALA A 47 -6.83 7.80 0.81
N GLN A 48 -6.36 8.94 1.30
CA GLN A 48 -7.06 9.76 2.28
C GLN A 48 -8.42 10.24 1.76
N ASN A 49 -8.47 10.73 0.52
CA ASN A 49 -9.73 11.17 -0.09
C ASN A 49 -10.75 10.02 -0.16
N LYS A 50 -10.30 8.80 -0.50
CA LYS A 50 -11.16 7.60 -0.55
C LYS A 50 -11.55 7.10 0.84
N ALA A 51 -10.64 7.20 1.80
CA ALA A 51 -10.89 6.81 3.19
C ALA A 51 -12.03 7.64 3.80
N LEU A 52 -12.16 8.90 3.43
CA LEU A 52 -13.23 9.80 3.92
C LEU A 52 -14.62 9.48 3.33
N GLU A 53 -14.71 8.66 2.28
CA GLU A 53 -16.01 8.33 1.65
C GLU A 53 -16.89 7.43 2.53
N PHE A 54 -16.29 6.66 3.45
CA PHE A 54 -17.00 5.66 4.25
C PHE A 54 -16.42 5.54 5.66
N ASN A 55 -17.26 5.10 6.61
CA ASN A 55 -16.78 4.58 7.89
C ASN A 55 -16.32 3.13 7.73
N TRP A 56 -15.10 2.84 8.18
CA TRP A 56 -14.45 1.54 8.09
C TRP A 56 -14.56 0.81 9.42
N ASN A 57 -15.23 -0.34 9.42
CA ASN A 57 -15.21 -1.22 10.59
C ASN A 57 -14.05 -2.23 10.49
N GLU A 58 -13.81 -2.99 11.56
CA GLU A 58 -12.75 -4.00 11.61
C GLU A 58 -12.86 -5.06 10.50
N SER A 59 -14.07 -5.44 10.10
CA SER A 59 -14.27 -6.38 8.99
C SER A 59 -13.82 -5.78 7.65
N ASP A 60 -14.09 -4.50 7.42
CA ASP A 60 -13.64 -3.80 6.22
C ASP A 60 -12.12 -3.62 6.22
N LYS A 61 -11.53 -3.20 7.35
CA LYS A 61 -10.07 -3.05 7.50
C LYS A 61 -9.36 -4.38 7.23
N LYS A 62 -9.90 -5.49 7.76
CA LYS A 62 -9.36 -6.83 7.49
C LYS A 62 -9.43 -7.22 6.01
N LYS A 63 -10.55 -6.94 5.33
CA LYS A 63 -10.67 -7.18 3.88
C LYS A 63 -9.68 -6.34 3.07
N ILE A 64 -9.56 -5.07 3.43
CA ILE A 64 -8.60 -4.16 2.79
C ILE A 64 -7.18 -4.70 2.99
N HIS A 65 -6.84 -5.13 4.20
CA HIS A 65 -5.54 -5.73 4.52
C HIS A 65 -5.24 -6.96 3.64
N GLU A 66 -6.13 -7.95 3.62
CA GLU A 66 -5.95 -9.19 2.85
C GLU A 66 -5.80 -8.92 1.34
N ILE A 67 -6.63 -8.02 0.78
CA ILE A 67 -6.55 -7.66 -0.64
C ILE A 67 -5.25 -6.91 -0.93
N SER A 68 -4.88 -5.95 -0.08
CA SER A 68 -3.68 -5.12 -0.27
C SER A 68 -2.41 -5.94 -0.19
N LEU A 69 -2.32 -6.89 0.75
CA LEU A 69 -1.16 -7.77 0.91
C LEU A 69 -0.97 -8.68 -0.32
N ASN A 70 -2.05 -9.27 -0.82
CA ASN A 70 -2.00 -10.08 -2.05
C ASN A 70 -1.56 -9.26 -3.26
N LEU A 71 -2.05 -8.02 -3.39
CA LEU A 71 -1.63 -7.12 -4.45
C LEU A 71 -0.16 -6.71 -4.32
N LEU A 72 0.30 -6.42 -3.11
CA LEU A 72 1.69 -6.08 -2.84
C LEU A 72 2.64 -7.19 -3.28
N LYS A 73 2.38 -8.44 -2.87
CA LYS A 73 3.23 -9.58 -3.24
C LYS A 73 3.30 -9.74 -4.77
N LYS A 74 2.14 -9.68 -5.44
CA LYS A 74 2.04 -9.77 -6.90
C LYS A 74 2.78 -8.62 -7.62
N GLU A 75 2.59 -7.39 -7.17
CA GLU A 75 3.20 -6.21 -7.78
C GLU A 75 4.72 -6.18 -7.53
N LYS A 76 5.18 -6.60 -6.34
CA LYS A 76 6.60 -6.80 -6.05
C LYS A 76 7.22 -7.78 -7.05
N ASP A 77 6.65 -8.97 -7.22
CA ASP A 77 7.19 -9.98 -8.13
C ASP A 77 7.23 -9.51 -9.60
N THR A 78 6.32 -8.60 -9.97
CA THR A 78 6.23 -8.09 -11.35
C THR A 78 7.15 -6.89 -11.61
N LYS A 79 7.20 -5.92 -10.68
CA LYS A 79 7.89 -4.63 -10.88
C LYS A 79 9.26 -4.56 -10.23
N TYR A 80 9.46 -5.31 -9.16
CA TYR A 80 10.67 -5.28 -8.33
C TYR A 80 11.14 -6.71 -7.99
N PRO A 81 11.36 -7.57 -8.99
CA PRO A 81 11.77 -8.96 -8.74
C PRO A 81 13.12 -9.04 -8.01
N ASP A 82 13.98 -8.04 -8.18
CA ASP A 82 15.34 -7.99 -7.60
C ASP A 82 15.38 -7.51 -6.14
N ILE A 83 14.24 -7.11 -5.56
CA ILE A 83 14.18 -6.58 -4.19
C ILE A 83 13.64 -7.64 -3.25
N GLU A 84 14.47 -8.08 -2.32
CA GLU A 84 14.10 -9.05 -1.28
C GLU A 84 13.81 -8.35 0.05
N PHE A 85 12.72 -8.76 0.69
CA PHE A 85 12.36 -8.35 2.05
C PHE A 85 11.60 -9.50 2.73
N PRO A 86 11.68 -9.64 4.07
CA PRO A 86 10.90 -10.62 4.81
C PRO A 86 9.40 -10.37 4.69
N ASP A 87 8.59 -11.44 4.66
CA ASP A 87 7.12 -11.34 4.65
C ASP A 87 6.60 -10.59 5.89
N GLU A 88 7.24 -10.76 7.05
CA GLU A 88 6.91 -10.05 8.30
C GLU A 88 7.05 -8.53 8.16
N GLU A 89 8.05 -8.06 7.40
CA GLU A 89 8.26 -6.63 7.15
C GLU A 89 7.16 -6.08 6.25
N ALA A 90 6.75 -6.84 5.23
CA ALA A 90 5.65 -6.47 4.36
C ALA A 90 4.32 -6.39 5.12
N GLU A 91 4.03 -7.34 6.00
CA GLU A 91 2.83 -7.31 6.86
C GLU A 91 2.85 -6.14 7.83
N LYS A 92 4.00 -5.83 8.42
CA LYS A 92 4.17 -4.69 9.32
C LYS A 92 3.90 -3.36 8.59
N ILE A 93 4.57 -3.13 7.46
CA ILE A 93 4.39 -1.89 6.68
C ILE A 93 2.97 -1.77 6.16
N MET A 94 2.33 -2.88 5.78
CA MET A 94 0.93 -2.90 5.38
C MET A 94 0.00 -2.46 6.52
N SER A 95 0.17 -3.05 7.70
CA SER A 95 -0.62 -2.74 8.89
C SER A 95 -0.45 -1.29 9.32
N GLU A 96 0.78 -0.79 9.35
CA GLU A 96 1.08 0.62 9.63
C GLU A 96 0.41 1.54 8.61
N THR A 97 0.48 1.21 7.33
CA THR A 97 -0.10 2.03 6.26
C THR A 97 -1.63 2.07 6.35
N ILE A 98 -2.28 0.96 6.73
CA ILE A 98 -3.73 0.92 6.94
C ILE A 98 -4.13 1.77 8.15
N ASN A 99 -3.44 1.62 9.28
CA ASN A 99 -3.73 2.38 10.50
C ASN A 99 -3.50 3.89 10.33
N ASP A 100 -2.51 4.27 9.49
CA ASP A 100 -2.25 5.68 9.15
C ASP A 100 -3.36 6.30 8.29
N LEU A 101 -4.21 5.49 7.64
CA LEU A 101 -5.19 5.93 6.65
C LEU A 101 -6.66 5.73 7.08
N LEU A 102 -6.97 4.71 7.89
CA LEU A 102 -8.33 4.27 8.24
C LEU A 102 -8.51 4.10 9.76
#